data_AF-A0A2Z4WBE7-F1
#
_entry.id   AF-A0A2Z4WBE7-F1
#
_cell.length_a   1.000
_cell.length_b   1.000
_cell.length_c   1.000
_cell.angle_alpha   90.00
_cell.angle_beta   90.00
_cell.angle_gamma   90.00
#
_symmetry.space_group_name_H-M   'P 1'
#
loop_
_entity.id
_entity.type
_entity.pdbx_description
1 polymer ?
#
loop_
_entity_poly.entity_id
_entity_poly.type
_entity_poly.pdbx_seq_one_letter_code
_entity_poly.pdbx_strand_id
1 'polypeptide(L)'
;MNKLTERVLCVGVSGLILFSVAALVQGTKKCYANPVRNRAASRVKPYADSFKEFTNIDEARAWGDKQFAKYKLSSSEKNALTIYTRNAARINGPLRANQGNTNGLPADIRKEVEQIDKSFTKMQTPENIILFRGDDPGYLGPDFENTILNRDGTINKAVFEQVKLRFKGKDRKEYGYISTSLVNGSAFAGRPIITKFKVLDGSKAGYIEPISTFKGQLEVLLPRSSTYTISDMQIAPNNKQIIITALLKR
;
A
#
# COMPACT_ATOMS: atom_id res chain seq x y z
N MET A 1 -14.57 -27.89 3.92
CA MET A 1 -13.62 -28.46 4.91
C MET A 1 -12.33 -28.79 4.18
N ASN A 2 -11.30 -27.93 4.25
CA ASN A 2 -10.03 -28.17 3.57
C ASN A 2 -9.05 -28.89 4.50
N LYS A 3 -8.59 -30.08 4.08
CA LYS A 3 -7.62 -30.92 4.79
C LYS A 3 -6.26 -30.21 4.88
N LEU A 4 -5.71 -30.13 6.09
CA LEU A 4 -4.33 -29.73 6.37
C LEU A 4 -3.38 -30.88 5.99
N THR A 5 -2.40 -30.63 5.15
CA THR A 5 -1.27 -31.54 4.90
C THR A 5 -0.10 -31.13 5.78
N GLU A 6 0.21 -31.96 6.78
CA GLU A 6 1.39 -31.79 7.63
C GLU A 6 2.65 -32.27 6.87
N ARG A 7 3.74 -31.50 6.94
CA ARG A 7 5.08 -31.96 6.55
C ARG A 7 5.90 -32.19 7.82
N VAL A 8 6.34 -33.42 8.02
CA VAL A 8 7.19 -33.81 9.15
C VAL A 8 8.66 -33.74 8.70
N LEU A 9 9.50 -33.02 9.45
CA LEU A 9 10.95 -33.00 9.25
C LEU A 9 11.62 -33.82 10.37
N CYS A 10 12.36 -34.87 10.01
CA CYS A 10 13.12 -35.69 10.96
C CYS A 10 14.61 -35.44 10.77
N VAL A 11 15.31 -35.03 11.82
CA VAL A 11 16.78 -34.89 11.84
C VAL A 11 17.36 -36.04 12.66
N GLY A 12 18.28 -36.82 12.08
CA GLY A 12 19.01 -37.87 12.78
C GLY A 12 20.40 -37.37 13.18
N VAL A 13 20.79 -37.54 14.45
CA VAL A 13 22.16 -37.29 14.93
C VAL A 13 22.82 -38.64 15.13
N SER A 14 23.85 -38.94 14.35
CA SER A 14 24.64 -40.17 14.49
C SER A 14 25.95 -39.86 15.21
N GLY A 15 26.11 -40.32 16.44
CA GLY A 15 27.39 -40.34 17.15
C GLY A 15 28.01 -41.73 17.06
N LEU A 16 29.27 -41.83 16.61
CA LEU A 16 30.05 -43.08 16.62
C LEU A 16 30.62 -43.32 18.03
N ILE A 17 30.36 -44.49 18.61
CA ILE A 17 31.14 -45.05 19.73
C ILE A 17 31.50 -46.49 19.35
N LEU A 18 32.80 -46.80 19.30
CA LEU A 18 33.31 -48.18 19.28
C LEU A 18 33.23 -48.74 20.71
N PHE A 19 32.53 -49.86 20.90
CA PHE A 19 32.98 -51.06 21.62
C PHE A 19 31.82 -52.08 21.63
N SER A 20 32.23 -53.33 21.71
CA SER A 20 31.49 -54.60 21.58
C SER A 20 30.25 -54.73 22.48
N VAL A 21 29.39 -55.68 22.09
CA VAL A 21 28.14 -56.16 22.71
C VAL A 21 26.87 -55.48 22.19
N ALA A 22 26.06 -56.30 21.50
CA ALA A 22 24.80 -55.92 20.89
C ALA A 22 23.76 -55.49 21.93
N ALA A 23 23.43 -54.20 21.94
CA ALA A 23 22.18 -53.68 22.48
C ALA A 23 21.63 -52.66 21.49
N LEU A 24 20.52 -53.01 20.81
CA LEU A 24 19.75 -52.04 20.03
C LEU A 24 19.13 -51.01 21.00
N VAL A 25 19.80 -49.88 21.19
CA VAL A 25 19.17 -48.71 21.81
C VAL A 25 18.25 -48.09 20.76
N GLN A 26 16.96 -48.37 20.84
CA GLN A 26 15.94 -47.66 20.07
C GLN A 26 15.88 -46.20 20.55
N GLY A 27 16.61 -45.32 19.87
CA GLY A 27 16.54 -43.88 20.12
C GLY A 27 15.12 -43.36 19.87
N THR A 28 14.51 -42.75 20.88
CA THR A 28 13.19 -42.12 20.77
C THR A 28 13.24 -40.99 19.74
N LYS A 29 12.59 -41.17 18.59
CA LYS A 29 12.35 -40.08 17.63
C LYS A 29 11.37 -39.08 18.26
N LYS A 30 11.88 -37.93 18.73
CA LYS A 30 11.03 -36.77 19.07
C LYS A 30 10.64 -36.06 17.78
N CYS A 31 9.42 -36.30 17.31
CA CYS A 31 8.81 -35.50 16.26
C CYS A 31 8.22 -34.24 16.90
N TYR A 32 8.75 -33.07 16.55
CA TYR A 32 8.14 -31.80 16.92
C TYR A 32 7.13 -31.41 15.84
N ALA A 33 5.83 -31.42 16.18
CA ALA A 33 4.81 -30.78 15.38
C ALA A 33 5.06 -29.27 15.45
N ASN A 34 5.53 -28.68 14.35
CA ASN A 34 5.67 -27.24 14.25
C ASN A 34 4.36 -26.72 13.65
N PRO A 35 3.45 -26.11 14.43
CA PRO A 35 2.19 -25.63 13.87
C PRO A 35 2.52 -24.58 12.83
N VAL A 36 2.18 -24.87 11.56
CA VAL A 36 2.24 -23.88 10.49
C VAL A 36 1.22 -22.81 10.83
N ARG A 37 1.66 -21.75 11.54
CA ARG A 37 0.85 -20.56 11.79
C ARG A 37 0.39 -20.05 10.43
N ASN A 38 -0.91 -20.11 10.20
CA ASN A 38 -1.55 -19.65 8.97
C ASN A 38 -1.42 -18.11 8.89
N ARG A 39 -0.28 -17.62 8.36
CA ARG A 39 0.09 -16.20 8.35
C ARG A 39 -0.93 -15.31 7.62
N ALA A 40 -1.76 -15.88 6.75
CA ALA A 40 -2.81 -15.15 6.04
C ALA A 40 -3.90 -14.61 7.00
N ALA A 41 -4.34 -15.41 7.97
CA ALA A 41 -5.40 -15.02 8.92
C ALA A 41 -4.93 -13.91 9.89
N SER A 42 -3.64 -13.92 10.25
CA SER A 42 -3.06 -12.90 11.16
C SER A 42 -2.96 -11.51 10.53
N ARG A 43 -2.88 -11.38 9.20
CA ARG A 43 -2.72 -10.08 8.52
C ARG A 43 -4.02 -9.30 8.38
N VAL A 44 -5.18 -9.97 8.44
CA VAL A 44 -6.50 -9.34 8.23
C VAL A 44 -7.03 -8.70 9.51
N LYS A 45 -6.63 -9.20 10.68
CA LYS A 45 -7.20 -8.81 11.98
C LYS A 45 -7.22 -7.27 12.24
N PRO A 46 -6.14 -6.49 12.03
CA PRO A 46 -6.19 -5.05 12.29
C PRO A 46 -7.03 -4.27 11.27
N TYR A 47 -7.30 -4.82 10.09
CA TYR A 47 -8.11 -4.15 9.05
C TYR A 47 -9.61 -4.46 9.15
N ALA A 48 -10.00 -5.29 10.12
CA ALA A 48 -11.39 -5.53 10.48
C ALA A 48 -11.96 -4.46 11.44
N ASP A 49 -11.08 -3.67 12.08
CA ASP A 49 -11.46 -2.57 12.97
C ASP A 49 -12.12 -1.42 12.19
N SER A 50 -12.68 -0.45 12.91
CA SER A 50 -13.26 0.76 12.33
C SER A 50 -12.19 1.66 11.71
N PHE A 51 -12.50 2.28 10.58
CA PHE A 51 -11.70 3.30 9.92
C PHE A 51 -12.53 4.56 9.74
N LYS A 52 -11.98 5.71 10.10
CA LYS A 52 -12.62 6.99 9.87
C LYS A 52 -12.61 7.34 8.38
N GLU A 53 -13.80 7.47 7.81
CA GLU A 53 -14.01 7.94 6.44
C GLU A 53 -14.63 9.33 6.51
N PHE A 54 -13.91 10.36 6.06
CA PHE A 54 -14.44 11.72 6.04
C PHE A 54 -15.38 11.89 4.85
N THR A 55 -16.57 12.42 5.12
CA THR A 55 -17.58 12.76 4.09
C THR A 55 -17.83 14.27 4.04
N ASN A 56 -17.49 15.01 5.09
CA ASN A 56 -17.57 16.45 5.15
C ASN A 56 -16.19 17.10 4.90
N ILE A 57 -16.13 18.01 3.92
CA ILE A 57 -14.89 18.67 3.49
C ILE A 57 -14.30 19.56 4.59
N ASP A 58 -15.14 20.27 5.34
CA ASP A 58 -14.67 21.22 6.36
C ASP A 58 -14.15 20.48 7.59
N GLU A 59 -14.80 19.37 7.98
CA GLU A 59 -14.29 18.48 9.03
C GLU A 59 -12.93 17.88 8.64
N ALA A 60 -12.82 17.38 7.40
CA ALA A 60 -11.59 16.80 6.88
C ALA A 60 -10.45 17.83 6.86
N ARG A 61 -10.74 19.05 6.40
CA ARG A 61 -9.78 20.16 6.38
C ARG A 61 -9.33 20.54 7.78
N ALA A 62 -10.27 20.76 8.70
CA ALA A 62 -9.97 21.12 10.08
C ALA A 62 -9.13 20.04 10.79
N TRP A 63 -9.43 18.77 10.56
CA TRP A 63 -8.63 17.66 11.05
C TRP A 63 -7.21 17.69 10.46
N GLY A 64 -7.09 17.83 9.14
CA GLY A 64 -5.81 17.82 8.42
C GLY A 64 -4.92 18.99 8.84
N ASP A 65 -5.46 20.20 8.90
CA ASP A 65 -4.75 21.41 9.31
C ASP A 65 -4.22 21.28 10.74
N LYS A 66 -5.02 20.68 11.65
CA LYS A 66 -4.59 20.39 13.02
C LYS A 66 -3.43 19.39 13.07
N GLN A 67 -3.39 18.39 12.20
CA GLN A 67 -2.24 17.48 12.15
C GLN A 67 -1.02 18.17 11.52
N PHE A 68 -1.21 18.92 10.44
CA PHE A 68 -0.12 19.63 9.76
C PHE A 68 0.64 20.57 10.70
N ALA A 69 -0.06 21.30 11.56
CA ALA A 69 0.53 22.18 12.56
C ALA A 69 1.46 21.42 13.55
N LYS A 70 1.17 20.14 13.85
CA LYS A 70 1.97 19.32 14.78
C LYS A 70 3.25 18.77 14.16
N TYR A 71 3.31 18.59 12.84
CA TYR A 71 4.44 17.92 12.20
C TYR A 71 5.75 18.68 12.37
N LYS A 72 5.73 20.01 12.58
CA LYS A 72 6.94 20.85 12.73
C LYS A 72 7.98 20.54 11.64
N LEU A 73 7.50 20.51 10.38
CA LEU A 73 8.36 20.28 9.21
C LEU A 73 9.37 21.43 9.06
N SER A 74 10.60 21.09 8.69
CA SER A 74 11.63 22.07 8.36
C SER A 74 11.31 22.78 7.05
N SER A 75 11.94 23.93 6.80
CA SER A 75 11.77 24.64 5.54
C SER A 75 12.19 23.80 4.33
N SER A 76 13.25 22.99 4.45
CA SER A 76 13.70 22.08 3.39
C SER A 76 12.70 20.96 3.11
N GLU A 77 12.10 20.37 4.16
CA GLU A 77 11.06 19.36 4.02
C GLU A 77 9.81 19.94 3.35
N LYS A 78 9.36 21.13 3.78
CA LYS A 78 8.22 21.83 3.16
C LYS A 78 8.49 22.15 1.69
N ASN A 79 9.67 22.67 1.36
CA ASN A 79 10.03 23.00 -0.02
C ASN A 79 10.04 21.75 -0.92
N ALA A 80 10.60 20.63 -0.45
CA ALA A 80 10.61 19.39 -1.22
C ALA A 80 9.20 18.84 -1.46
N LEU A 81 8.32 18.91 -0.45
CA LEU A 81 6.91 18.53 -0.58
C LEU A 81 6.17 19.46 -1.56
N THR A 82 6.37 20.78 -1.51
CA THR A 82 5.79 21.72 -2.48
C THR A 82 6.28 21.47 -3.91
N ILE A 83 7.56 21.13 -4.09
CA ILE A 83 8.10 20.73 -5.40
C ILE A 83 7.40 19.46 -5.90
N TYR A 84 7.24 18.48 -5.02
CA TYR A 84 6.53 17.24 -5.32
C TYR A 84 5.09 17.52 -5.79
N THR A 85 4.32 18.34 -5.08
CA THR A 85 2.92 18.61 -5.47
C THR A 85 2.83 19.34 -6.79
N ARG A 86 3.82 20.18 -7.14
CA ARG A 86 3.84 20.91 -8.41
C ARG A 86 3.94 19.98 -9.61
N ASN A 87 4.76 18.92 -9.50
CA ASN A 87 4.94 17.93 -10.55
C ASN A 87 5.37 16.59 -9.96
N ALA A 88 4.40 15.83 -9.46
CA ALA A 88 4.65 14.54 -8.81
C ALA A 88 5.30 13.53 -9.77
N ALA A 89 5.01 13.61 -11.08
CA ALA A 89 5.57 12.72 -12.09
C ALA A 89 7.10 12.91 -12.25
N ARG A 90 7.61 14.13 -12.06
CA ARG A 90 9.07 14.41 -12.08
C ARG A 90 9.84 13.59 -11.03
N ILE A 91 9.22 13.28 -9.89
CA ILE A 91 9.84 12.49 -8.81
C ILE A 91 9.44 11.01 -8.92
N ASN A 92 8.15 10.72 -9.11
CA ASN A 92 7.63 9.36 -9.14
C ASN A 92 8.08 8.56 -10.38
N GLY A 93 8.25 9.22 -11.53
CA GLY A 93 8.74 8.58 -12.76
C GLY A 93 10.14 7.97 -12.57
N PRO A 94 11.16 8.77 -12.21
CA PRO A 94 12.50 8.28 -11.91
C PRO A 94 12.54 7.22 -10.79
N LEU A 95 11.71 7.36 -9.74
CA LEU A 95 11.60 6.34 -8.70
C LEU A 95 11.11 4.99 -9.25
N ARG A 96 10.11 4.99 -10.14
CA ARG A 96 9.62 3.76 -10.79
C ARG A 96 10.66 3.17 -11.75
N ALA A 97 11.29 4.01 -12.57
CA ALA A 97 12.33 3.58 -13.51
C ALA A 97 13.52 2.90 -12.81
N ASN A 98 13.84 3.35 -11.59
CA ASN A 98 14.94 2.82 -10.78
C ASN A 98 14.50 1.84 -9.69
N GLN A 99 13.25 1.37 -9.70
CA GLN A 99 12.70 0.46 -8.68
C GLN A 99 12.95 0.93 -7.23
N GLY A 100 12.88 2.24 -7.02
CA GLY A 100 13.10 2.89 -5.72
C GLY A 100 14.57 3.05 -5.30
N ASN A 101 15.53 2.66 -6.14
CA ASN A 101 16.95 2.90 -5.89
C ASN A 101 17.30 4.39 -6.07
N THR A 102 17.64 5.07 -4.98
CA THR A 102 17.96 6.49 -4.97
C THR A 102 19.30 6.83 -5.59
N ASN A 103 20.24 5.88 -5.65
CA ASN A 103 21.58 6.11 -6.23
C ASN A 103 21.52 6.32 -7.75
N GLY A 104 20.50 5.77 -8.42
CA GLY A 104 20.24 5.97 -9.85
C GLY A 104 19.49 7.26 -10.20
N LEU A 105 19.15 8.08 -9.20
CA LEU A 105 18.42 9.33 -9.42
C LEU A 105 19.36 10.50 -9.71
N PRO A 106 18.94 11.48 -10.55
CA PRO A 106 19.59 12.78 -10.63
C PRO A 106 19.78 13.40 -9.24
N ALA A 107 20.88 14.14 -9.05
CA ALA A 107 21.29 14.60 -7.72
C ALA A 107 20.28 15.56 -7.06
N ASP A 108 19.58 16.38 -7.84
CA ASP A 108 18.49 17.25 -7.39
C ASP A 108 17.28 16.43 -6.92
N ILE A 109 16.81 15.48 -7.75
CA ILE A 109 15.70 14.58 -7.41
C ILE A 109 16.03 13.74 -6.18
N ARG A 110 17.27 13.25 -6.06
CA ARG A 110 17.72 12.47 -4.90
C ARG A 110 17.61 13.29 -3.62
N LYS A 111 18.07 14.54 -3.61
CA LYS A 111 17.96 15.45 -2.46
C LYS A 111 16.49 15.72 -2.10
N GLU A 112 15.64 15.94 -3.10
CA GLU A 112 14.19 16.11 -2.88
C GLU A 112 13.57 14.85 -2.23
N VAL A 113 13.90 13.66 -2.75
CA VAL A 113 13.47 12.38 -2.19
C VAL A 113 13.94 12.20 -0.74
N GLU A 114 15.20 12.50 -0.43
CA GLU A 114 15.74 12.41 0.93
C GLU A 114 14.98 13.32 1.92
N GLN A 115 14.65 14.55 1.52
CA GLN A 115 13.87 15.46 2.36
C GLN A 115 12.43 14.98 2.56
N ILE A 116 11.78 14.47 1.51
CA ILE A 116 10.42 13.92 1.61
C ILE A 116 10.42 12.66 2.50
N ASP A 117 11.36 11.74 2.31
CA ASP A 117 11.51 10.55 3.16
C ASP A 117 11.71 10.93 4.63
N LYS A 118 12.57 11.92 4.89
CA LYS A 118 12.82 12.43 6.24
C LYS A 118 11.56 13.05 6.85
N SER A 119 10.73 13.75 6.07
CA SER A 119 9.50 14.36 6.57
C SER A 119 8.53 13.32 7.17
N PHE A 120 8.50 12.08 6.64
CA PHE A 120 7.67 11.00 7.19
C PHE A 120 8.10 10.50 8.58
N THR A 121 9.25 10.93 9.10
CA THR A 121 9.60 10.70 10.53
C THR A 121 8.72 11.51 11.48
N LYS A 122 8.03 12.54 10.97
CA LYS A 122 7.18 13.47 11.72
C LYS A 122 5.70 13.37 11.35
N MET A 123 5.38 12.63 10.28
CA MET A 123 4.04 12.56 9.70
C MET A 123 3.49 11.15 9.83
N GLN A 124 2.60 10.97 10.79
CA GLN A 124 1.87 9.72 11.02
C GLN A 124 0.39 10.05 11.23
N THR A 125 -0.50 9.15 10.79
CA THR A 125 -1.91 9.27 11.14
C THR A 125 -2.13 8.88 12.62
N PRO A 126 -2.89 9.67 13.40
CA PRO A 126 -3.19 9.39 14.80
C PRO A 126 -4.38 8.45 15.01
N GLU A 127 -5.00 7.97 13.94
CA GLU A 127 -6.15 7.06 13.96
C GLU A 127 -6.21 6.25 12.66
N ASN A 128 -7.01 5.18 12.67
CA ASN A 128 -7.35 4.42 11.47
C ASN A 128 -8.17 5.31 10.53
N ILE A 129 -7.70 5.55 9.30
CA ILE A 129 -8.37 6.42 8.32
C ILE A 129 -8.53 5.74 6.95
N ILE A 130 -9.54 6.18 6.21
CA ILE A 130 -9.69 5.90 4.78
C ILE A 130 -9.11 7.04 3.97
N LEU A 131 -8.28 6.70 2.99
CA LEU A 131 -7.75 7.62 1.99
C LEU A 131 -8.18 7.22 0.58
N PHE A 132 -8.41 8.20 -0.29
CA PHE A 132 -8.90 7.99 -1.64
C PHE A 132 -7.88 8.38 -2.69
N ARG A 133 -7.81 7.65 -3.80
CA ARG A 133 -7.02 8.03 -4.96
C ARG A 133 -7.75 7.66 -6.24
N GLY A 134 -7.81 8.61 -7.18
CA GLY A 134 -8.22 8.35 -8.55
C GLY A 134 -7.02 8.01 -9.43
N ASP A 135 -7.16 7.01 -10.30
CA ASP A 135 -6.15 6.56 -11.25
C ASP A 135 -6.74 6.32 -12.65
N ASP A 136 -5.87 6.39 -13.66
CA ASP A 136 -6.17 6.07 -15.05
C ASP A 136 -5.88 4.59 -15.36
N PRO A 137 -6.37 4.04 -16.50
CA PRO A 137 -6.20 2.64 -16.85
C PRO A 137 -4.75 2.13 -16.85
N GLY A 138 -3.77 2.99 -17.17
CA GLY A 138 -2.34 2.66 -17.10
C GLY A 138 -1.88 2.18 -15.72
N TYR A 139 -2.62 2.49 -14.64
CA TYR A 139 -2.39 1.91 -13.32
C TYR A 139 -2.46 0.38 -13.32
N LEU A 140 -3.29 -0.23 -14.17
CA LEU A 140 -3.42 -1.68 -14.26
C LEU A 140 -2.29 -2.32 -15.07
N GLY A 141 -1.48 -1.53 -15.77
CA GLY A 141 -0.40 -1.98 -16.63
C GLY A 141 -0.81 -2.06 -18.11
N PRO A 142 0.18 -2.26 -19.00
CA PRO A 142 -0.01 -2.15 -20.45
C PRO A 142 -1.01 -3.16 -21.01
N ASP A 143 -1.12 -4.35 -20.40
CA ASP A 143 -2.05 -5.41 -20.79
C ASP A 143 -3.54 -4.97 -20.70
N PHE A 144 -3.84 -3.96 -19.88
CA PHE A 144 -5.21 -3.54 -19.55
C PHE A 144 -5.51 -2.08 -19.88
N GLU A 145 -4.48 -1.25 -20.10
CA GLU A 145 -4.61 0.20 -20.28
C GLU A 145 -5.62 0.58 -21.38
N ASN A 146 -5.58 -0.13 -22.51
CA ASN A 146 -6.44 0.14 -23.67
C ASN A 146 -7.63 -0.84 -23.80
N THR A 147 -7.82 -1.76 -22.85
CA THR A 147 -8.84 -2.82 -22.95
C THR A 147 -9.87 -2.82 -21.82
N ILE A 148 -9.55 -2.21 -20.67
CA ILE A 148 -10.45 -2.21 -19.50
C ILE A 148 -11.70 -1.34 -19.70
N LEU A 149 -11.67 -0.37 -20.61
CA LEU A 149 -12.80 0.48 -20.95
C LEU A 149 -13.39 0.07 -22.31
N ASN A 150 -14.71 -0.03 -22.37
CA ASN A 150 -15.46 -0.08 -23.61
C ASN A 150 -15.45 1.31 -24.29
N ARG A 151 -15.83 1.36 -25.58
CA ARG A 151 -15.89 2.62 -26.36
C ARG A 151 -16.86 3.66 -25.76
N ASP A 152 -17.87 3.22 -25.03
CA ASP A 152 -18.85 4.09 -24.35
C ASP A 152 -18.38 4.58 -22.95
N GLY A 153 -17.14 4.23 -22.56
CA GLY A 153 -16.55 4.58 -21.28
C GLY A 153 -16.99 3.69 -20.11
N THR A 154 -17.76 2.63 -20.34
CA THR A 154 -18.08 1.64 -19.31
C THR A 154 -16.95 0.63 -19.11
N ILE A 155 -16.89 -0.03 -17.96
CA ILE A 155 -15.91 -1.07 -17.67
C ILE A 155 -16.23 -2.33 -18.48
N ASN A 156 -15.25 -2.83 -19.22
CA ASN A 156 -15.33 -4.13 -19.88
C ASN A 156 -15.33 -5.24 -18.83
N LYS A 157 -16.48 -5.86 -18.58
CA LYS A 157 -16.67 -6.86 -17.51
C LYS A 157 -15.79 -8.10 -17.69
N ALA A 158 -15.55 -8.56 -18.91
CA ALA A 158 -14.71 -9.73 -19.17
C ALA A 158 -13.23 -9.43 -18.86
N VAL A 159 -12.75 -8.26 -19.28
CA VAL A 159 -11.39 -7.79 -18.94
C VAL A 159 -11.26 -7.53 -17.45
N PHE A 160 -12.30 -6.99 -16.80
CA PHE A 160 -12.31 -6.77 -15.35
C PHE A 160 -12.11 -8.05 -14.53
N GLU A 161 -12.66 -9.18 -14.95
CA GLU A 161 -12.39 -10.47 -14.27
C GLU A 161 -10.92 -10.90 -14.40
N GLN A 162 -10.26 -10.61 -15.53
CA GLN A 162 -8.82 -10.83 -15.68
C GLN A 162 -7.99 -9.91 -14.80
N VAL A 163 -8.40 -8.64 -14.69
CA VAL A 163 -7.81 -7.67 -13.76
C VAL A 163 -7.93 -8.16 -12.32
N LYS A 164 -9.10 -8.65 -11.91
CA LYS A 164 -9.32 -9.26 -10.58
C LYS A 164 -8.40 -10.45 -10.35
N LEU A 165 -8.29 -11.37 -11.30
CA LEU A 165 -7.39 -12.53 -11.20
C LEU A 165 -5.92 -12.11 -11.05
N ARG A 166 -5.51 -11.02 -11.72
CA ARG A 166 -4.16 -10.49 -11.62
C ARG A 166 -3.89 -9.85 -10.27
N PHE A 167 -4.81 -9.07 -9.71
CA PHE A 167 -4.52 -8.16 -8.60
C PHE A 167 -5.23 -8.48 -7.27
N LYS A 168 -6.47 -8.97 -7.28
CA LYS A 168 -7.23 -9.21 -6.05
C LYS A 168 -6.57 -10.27 -5.17
N GLY A 169 -6.47 -9.98 -3.88
CA GLY A 169 -5.81 -10.79 -2.86
C GLY A 169 -4.28 -10.70 -2.86
N LYS A 170 -3.66 -9.90 -3.74
CA LYS A 170 -2.21 -9.82 -3.87
C LYS A 170 -1.65 -8.51 -3.33
N ASP A 171 -0.38 -8.58 -2.94
CA ASP A 171 0.40 -7.41 -2.58
C ASP A 171 0.86 -6.67 -3.83
N ARG A 172 0.79 -5.35 -3.79
CA ARG A 172 1.35 -4.45 -4.78
C ARG A 172 2.27 -3.46 -4.10
N LYS A 173 3.45 -3.25 -4.68
CA LYS A 173 4.42 -2.25 -4.25
C LYS A 173 4.41 -1.10 -5.25
N GLU A 174 4.32 0.14 -4.76
CA GLU A 174 4.46 1.35 -5.56
C GLU A 174 5.80 2.01 -5.22
N TYR A 175 6.66 2.21 -6.22
CA TYR A 175 8.00 2.76 -6.00
C TYR A 175 7.99 4.27 -5.82
N GLY A 176 7.04 4.98 -6.44
CA GLY A 176 6.78 6.39 -6.17
C GLY A 176 6.04 6.62 -4.85
N TYR A 177 5.88 7.88 -4.47
CA TYR A 177 4.94 8.27 -3.42
C TYR A 177 3.50 8.11 -3.90
N ILE A 178 2.57 7.95 -2.97
CA ILE A 178 1.14 7.79 -3.28
C ILE A 178 0.41 9.04 -2.78
N SER A 179 0.06 9.95 -3.69
CA SER A 179 -0.86 11.05 -3.40
C SER A 179 -2.28 10.52 -3.30
N THR A 180 -2.95 10.89 -2.22
CA THR A 180 -4.33 10.51 -1.88
C THR A 180 -5.08 11.73 -1.33
N SER A 181 -6.38 11.60 -1.06
CA SER A 181 -7.21 12.62 -0.42
C SER A 181 -7.99 12.04 0.76
N LEU A 182 -8.30 12.87 1.75
CA LEU A 182 -9.20 12.51 2.86
C LEU A 182 -10.65 12.24 2.41
N VAL A 183 -11.06 12.81 1.28
CA VAL A 183 -12.45 12.74 0.79
C VAL A 183 -12.46 12.25 -0.65
N ASN A 184 -13.45 11.43 -1.00
CA ASN A 184 -13.74 11.11 -2.40
C ASN A 184 -14.44 12.30 -3.09
N GLY A 185 -13.67 13.36 -3.37
CA GLY A 185 -14.17 14.62 -3.92
C GLY A 185 -14.14 14.72 -5.45
N SER A 186 -14.50 15.91 -5.96
CA SER A 186 -14.51 16.23 -7.38
C SER A 186 -13.14 16.11 -8.07
N ALA A 187 -12.03 16.12 -7.32
CA ALA A 187 -10.69 15.87 -7.83
C ALA A 187 -10.53 14.50 -8.52
N PHE A 188 -11.44 13.54 -8.22
CA PHE A 188 -11.47 12.22 -8.85
C PHE A 188 -12.64 12.03 -9.81
N ALA A 189 -13.41 13.08 -10.10
CA ALA A 189 -14.51 13.01 -11.04
C ALA A 189 -14.01 12.53 -12.41
N GLY A 190 -14.68 11.52 -12.96
CA GLY A 190 -14.31 10.93 -14.25
C GLY A 190 -13.12 9.97 -14.23
N ARG A 191 -12.44 9.76 -13.09
CA ARG A 191 -11.37 8.75 -13.00
C ARG A 191 -11.98 7.34 -13.05
N PRO A 192 -11.54 6.46 -13.96
CA PRO A 192 -12.11 5.13 -14.11
C PRO A 192 -11.71 4.17 -13.00
N ILE A 193 -10.73 4.51 -12.16
CA ILE A 193 -10.30 3.69 -11.02
C ILE A 193 -10.26 4.57 -9.78
N ILE A 194 -10.92 4.12 -8.72
CA ILE A 194 -10.89 4.74 -7.38
C ILE A 194 -10.36 3.71 -6.40
N THR A 195 -9.25 4.01 -5.73
CA THR A 195 -8.71 3.19 -4.65
C THR A 195 -9.04 3.79 -3.29
N LYS A 196 -9.67 2.98 -2.42
CA LYS A 196 -9.88 3.24 -0.99
C LYS A 196 -8.77 2.53 -0.21
N PHE A 197 -7.85 3.29 0.37
CA PHE A 197 -6.80 2.77 1.24
C PHE A 197 -7.28 2.78 2.69
N LYS A 198 -7.27 1.61 3.32
CA LYS A 198 -7.33 1.47 4.78
C LYS A 198 -5.94 1.68 5.35
N VAL A 199 -5.75 2.78 6.09
CA VAL A 199 -4.48 3.17 6.71
C VAL A 199 -4.63 3.09 8.21
N LEU A 200 -3.80 2.27 8.86
CA LEU A 200 -3.86 2.05 10.30
C LEU A 200 -3.23 3.20 11.08
N ASP A 201 -3.71 3.40 12.31
CA ASP A 201 -3.08 4.27 13.30
C ASP A 201 -1.56 4.00 13.42
N GLY A 202 -0.81 5.09 13.54
CA GLY A 202 0.65 5.14 13.60
C GLY A 202 1.35 4.93 12.25
N SER A 203 0.62 4.65 11.17
CA SER A 203 1.22 4.53 9.84
C SER A 203 1.70 5.90 9.35
N LYS A 204 2.81 5.89 8.61
CA LYS A 204 3.34 7.10 7.96
C LYS A 204 2.35 7.60 6.92
N ALA A 205 1.78 8.77 7.15
CA ALA A 205 0.83 9.44 6.29
C ALA A 205 0.82 10.92 6.68
N GLY A 206 1.00 11.81 5.71
CA GLY A 206 1.10 13.25 5.96
C GLY A 206 0.05 14.03 5.19
N TYR A 207 -0.83 14.73 5.91
CA TYR A 207 -1.69 15.75 5.30
C TYR A 207 -0.83 16.94 4.87
N ILE A 208 -0.71 17.21 3.56
CA ILE A 208 0.21 18.20 3.00
C ILE A 208 -0.47 19.32 2.22
N GLU A 209 -1.81 19.31 2.15
CA GLU A 209 -2.63 20.34 1.50
C GLU A 209 -2.17 21.79 1.78
N PRO A 210 -1.80 22.21 3.02
CA PRO A 210 -1.46 23.60 3.29
C PRO A 210 -0.24 24.10 2.50
N ILE A 211 0.69 23.19 2.16
CA ILE A 211 1.90 23.48 1.37
C ILE A 211 1.82 22.94 -0.06
N SER A 212 0.69 22.32 -0.44
CA SER A 212 0.43 21.90 -1.81
C SER A 212 0.24 23.12 -2.72
N THR A 213 0.74 23.00 -3.94
CA THR A 213 0.52 23.98 -5.01
C THR A 213 -0.92 23.98 -5.50
N PHE A 214 -1.64 22.88 -5.31
CA PHE A 214 -3.06 22.77 -5.63
C PHE A 214 -3.88 22.92 -4.35
N LYS A 215 -5.00 23.63 -4.44
CA LYS A 215 -5.89 23.91 -3.29
C LYS A 215 -7.22 23.17 -3.44
N GLY A 216 -7.81 22.80 -2.32
CA GLY A 216 -9.09 22.10 -2.24
C GLY A 216 -9.02 20.59 -2.47
N GLN A 217 -7.83 19.97 -2.46
CA GLN A 217 -7.68 18.54 -2.73
C GLN A 217 -7.67 17.67 -1.46
N LEU A 218 -7.49 18.29 -0.30
CA LEU A 218 -7.34 17.62 0.99
C LEU A 218 -6.23 16.54 0.95
N GLU A 219 -5.12 16.88 0.31
CA GLU A 219 -4.07 15.93 -0.05
C GLU A 219 -3.39 15.31 1.18
N VAL A 220 -3.35 13.98 1.21
CA VAL A 220 -2.54 13.17 2.12
C VAL A 220 -1.54 12.37 1.30
N LEU A 221 -0.27 12.50 1.64
CA LEU A 221 0.82 11.79 0.98
C LEU A 221 1.20 10.54 1.78
N LEU A 222 1.39 9.42 1.08
CA LEU A 222 1.94 8.19 1.65
C LEU A 222 3.39 7.98 1.17
N PRO A 223 4.24 7.30 1.97
CA PRO A 223 5.64 7.06 1.64
C PRO A 223 5.84 6.33 0.32
N ARG A 224 6.98 6.59 -0.32
CA ARG A 224 7.44 5.80 -1.45
C ARG A 224 7.77 4.36 -1.04
N SER A 225 7.80 3.45 -2.02
CA SER A 225 8.04 2.02 -1.77
C SER A 225 7.02 1.37 -0.83
N SER A 226 5.86 2.02 -0.65
CA SER A 226 4.74 1.47 0.12
C SER A 226 4.22 0.20 -0.52
N THR A 227 3.85 -0.76 0.33
CA THR A 227 3.21 -2.00 -0.09
C THR A 227 1.79 -2.03 0.45
N TYR A 228 0.84 -2.43 -0.38
CA TYR A 228 -0.56 -2.60 0.02
C TYR A 228 -1.14 -3.88 -0.57
N THR A 229 -2.05 -4.52 0.15
CA THR A 229 -2.78 -5.68 -0.35
C THR A 229 -4.07 -5.21 -0.99
N ILE A 230 -4.35 -5.60 -2.23
CA ILE A 230 -5.64 -5.33 -2.88
C ILE A 230 -6.65 -6.34 -2.36
N SER A 231 -7.38 -5.99 -1.31
CA SER A 231 -8.32 -6.90 -0.64
C SER A 231 -9.60 -7.14 -1.43
N ASP A 232 -10.09 -6.13 -2.15
CA ASP A 232 -11.26 -6.26 -2.98
C ASP A 232 -11.22 -5.34 -4.21
N MET A 233 -11.98 -5.71 -5.23
CA MET A 233 -12.17 -4.96 -6.47
C MET A 233 -13.60 -5.17 -6.98
N GLN A 234 -14.29 -4.08 -7.27
CA GLN A 234 -15.69 -4.09 -7.71
C GLN A 234 -15.91 -3.07 -8.83
N ILE A 235 -16.90 -3.30 -9.70
CA ILE A 235 -17.39 -2.27 -10.61
C ILE A 235 -18.43 -1.43 -9.85
N ALA A 236 -18.31 -0.10 -9.92
CA ALA A 236 -19.26 0.82 -9.31
C ALA A 236 -20.65 0.70 -9.97
N PRO A 237 -21.75 1.07 -9.28
CA PRO A 237 -23.12 0.99 -9.83
C PRO A 237 -23.32 1.73 -11.17
N ASN A 238 -22.53 2.79 -11.42
CA ASN A 238 -22.57 3.55 -12.66
C ASN A 238 -21.91 2.82 -13.86
N ASN A 239 -21.33 1.64 -13.67
CA ASN A 239 -20.57 0.85 -14.64
C ASN A 239 -19.35 1.56 -15.28
N LYS A 240 -18.94 2.73 -14.79
CA LYS A 240 -17.85 3.54 -15.37
C LYS A 240 -16.60 3.60 -14.50
N GLN A 241 -16.65 3.00 -13.31
CA GLN A 241 -15.53 3.02 -12.38
C GLN A 241 -15.27 1.65 -11.77
N ILE A 242 -13.99 1.37 -11.51
CA ILE A 242 -13.53 0.28 -10.66
C ILE A 242 -13.24 0.84 -9.28
N ILE A 243 -13.82 0.24 -8.24
CA ILE A 243 -13.54 0.54 -6.84
C ILE A 243 -12.60 -0.53 -6.31
N ILE A 244 -11.40 -0.12 -5.89
CA ILE A 244 -10.38 -0.97 -5.28
C ILE A 244 -10.36 -0.71 -3.77
N THR A 245 -10.42 -1.76 -2.95
CA THR A 245 -10.15 -1.64 -1.51
C THR A 245 -8.75 -2.18 -1.22
N ALA A 246 -7.86 -1.30 -0.77
CA ALA A 246 -6.46 -1.61 -0.49
C ALA A 246 -6.15 -1.51 1.02
N LEU A 247 -5.38 -2.47 1.53
CA LEU A 247 -4.90 -2.50 2.91
C LEU A 247 -3.44 -2.04 2.92
N LEU A 248 -3.18 -0.81 3.37
CA LEU A 248 -1.82 -0.28 3.39
C LEU A 248 -1.02 -0.95 4.51
N LYS A 249 0.12 -1.56 4.17
CA LYS A 249 0.99 -2.20 5.18
C LYS A 249 1.73 -1.13 5.97
N ARG A 250 1.68 -1.26 7.31
CA ARG A 250 2.40 -0.42 8.26
C ARG A 250 3.86 -0.84 8.38
#